data_AF-A0A818MLS2-F1
#
_entry.id   AF-A0A818MLS2-F1
#
_cell.length_a   1.000
_cell.length_b   1.000
_cell.length_c   1.000
_cell.angle_alpha   90.00
_cell.angle_beta   90.00
_cell.angle_gamma   90.00
#
_symmetry.space_group_name_H-M   'P 1'
#
loop_
_entity.id
_entity.type
_entity.pdbx_description
1 polymer ?
#
loop_
_entity_poly.entity_id
_entity_poly.type
_entity_poly.pdbx_seq_one_letter_code
_entity_poly.pdbx_strand_id
1 'polypeptide(L)'
;MVTWYSLSIIIVLFFIDPSIEQGTLNFLDGYRSSCKHHQQGNVNLIISAPHGGTLLPDDLPNRTIGGCLRKTGTNAGICTWWFNDTCTDGERCNATTVRDTLSDEFAENVANELNIQYQLKPFIVIGKWNRIKIDFNREINEATLNHPEAIAAHHSYHTNIQQAINKINQNFGKGLLLDIHGHSAGNYTMVGYLLTSNQLNVNNLNTLSVTTSIESLCDSDREECIRGHSSFG
;
A
#
# COMPACT_ATOMS: atom_id res chain seq x y z
N MET A 1 26.17 6.21 71.26
CA MET A 1 25.62 6.98 70.13
C MET A 1 26.37 6.54 68.88
N VAL A 2 25.78 5.64 68.10
CA VAL A 2 26.38 5.11 66.86
C VAL A 2 25.72 5.86 65.70
N THR A 3 26.50 6.66 64.99
CA THR A 3 26.05 7.38 63.79
C THR A 3 26.20 6.45 62.58
N TRP A 4 25.07 6.12 61.97
CA TRP A 4 25.01 5.38 60.71
C TRP A 4 25.21 6.37 59.56
N TYR A 5 26.24 6.17 58.74
CA TYR A 5 26.38 6.84 57.45
C TYR A 5 25.61 6.03 56.40
N SER A 6 24.49 6.56 55.94
CA SER A 6 23.73 5.99 54.83
C SER A 6 24.49 6.21 53.53
N LEU A 7 25.01 5.12 52.97
CA LEU A 7 25.65 5.05 51.66
C LEU A 7 24.59 5.40 50.58
N SER A 8 24.70 6.56 49.94
CA SER A 8 23.86 6.90 48.79
C SER A 8 24.40 6.20 47.55
N ILE A 9 23.72 5.13 47.13
CA ILE A 9 23.98 4.44 45.87
C ILE A 9 23.53 5.36 44.74
N ILE A 10 24.49 5.94 44.02
CA ILE A 10 24.24 6.62 42.74
C ILE A 10 23.96 5.53 41.71
N ILE A 11 22.69 5.34 41.38
CA ILE A 11 22.27 4.55 40.21
C ILE A 11 22.66 5.36 38.98
N VAL A 12 23.74 4.95 38.32
CA VAL A 12 24.04 5.41 36.96
C VAL A 12 23.00 4.78 36.06
N LEU A 13 21.93 5.54 35.79
CA LEU A 13 21.03 5.26 34.67
C LEU A 13 21.90 5.25 33.41
N PHE A 14 22.05 4.09 32.79
CA PHE A 14 22.53 4.01 31.43
C PHE A 14 21.60 4.86 30.58
N PHE A 15 22.09 6.03 30.13
CA PHE A 15 21.55 6.67 28.95
C PHE A 15 21.86 5.73 27.79
N ILE A 16 20.96 4.78 27.53
CA ILE A 16 20.81 4.30 26.17
C ILE A 16 20.53 5.57 25.37
N ASP A 17 21.38 5.90 24.42
CA ASP A 17 21.17 7.07 23.58
C ASP A 17 19.75 6.96 22.98
N PRO A 18 18.81 7.85 23.35
CA PRO A 18 17.44 7.79 22.85
C PRO A 18 17.38 7.99 21.33
N SER A 19 18.49 8.36 20.69
CA SER A 19 18.59 8.41 19.22
C SER A 19 18.39 7.05 18.56
N ILE A 20 18.65 5.92 19.24
CA ILE A 20 18.47 4.57 18.67
C ILE A 20 16.98 4.18 18.58
N GLU A 21 16.12 4.73 19.45
CA GLU A 21 14.66 4.51 19.44
C GLU A 21 13.89 5.58 18.65
N GLN A 22 14.55 6.67 18.21
CA GLN A 22 13.88 7.80 17.54
C GLN A 22 13.78 7.70 16.01
N GLY A 23 14.51 6.76 15.39
CA GLY A 23 14.62 6.66 13.93
C GLY A 23 13.46 5.94 13.24
N THR A 24 12.93 4.88 13.85
CA THR A 24 11.87 4.06 13.25
C THR A 24 10.49 4.65 13.52
N LEU A 25 9.63 4.59 12.52
CA LEU A 25 8.24 5.02 12.67
C LEU A 25 7.47 4.01 13.52
N ASN A 26 6.66 4.52 14.44
CA ASN A 26 5.69 3.70 15.16
C ASN A 26 4.51 3.34 14.26
N PHE A 27 4.20 2.06 14.18
CA PHE A 27 3.09 1.52 13.39
C PHE A 27 1.96 1.02 14.29
N LEU A 28 0.73 1.27 13.86
CA LEU A 28 -0.47 0.64 14.40
C LEU A 28 -0.94 -0.45 13.45
N ASP A 29 -1.48 -1.54 14.01
CA ASP A 29 -2.08 -2.60 13.21
C ASP A 29 -3.52 -2.24 12.84
N GLY A 30 -3.89 -2.57 11.60
CA GLY A 30 -5.27 -2.57 11.15
C GLY A 30 -6.03 -3.83 11.59
N TYR A 31 -7.19 -4.05 10.99
CA TYR A 31 -8.04 -5.21 11.25
C TYR A 31 -7.25 -6.52 11.24
N ARG A 32 -7.25 -7.27 12.35
CA ARG A 32 -6.54 -8.55 12.52
C ARG A 32 -5.09 -8.52 12.04
N SER A 33 -4.39 -7.39 12.23
CA SER A 33 -3.02 -7.19 11.74
C SER A 33 -2.86 -7.45 10.24
N SER A 34 -3.93 -7.25 9.44
CA SER A 34 -3.94 -7.43 7.99
C SER A 34 -3.12 -6.39 7.25
N CYS A 35 -2.96 -5.22 7.85
CA CYS A 35 -2.07 -4.16 7.43
C CYS A 35 -1.48 -3.48 8.68
N LYS A 36 -0.40 -2.72 8.49
CA LYS A 36 0.11 -1.77 9.48
C LYS A 36 0.19 -0.37 8.88
N HIS A 37 0.09 0.66 9.70
CA HIS A 37 0.11 2.03 9.23
C HIS A 37 0.73 3.03 10.22
N HIS A 38 1.31 4.10 9.68
CA HIS A 38 1.73 5.28 10.43
C HIS A 38 0.91 6.49 9.95
N GLN A 39 0.22 7.13 10.90
CA GLN A 39 -0.79 8.17 10.63
C GLN A 39 -0.41 9.54 11.20
N GLN A 40 0.80 9.69 11.76
CA GLN A 40 1.32 10.92 12.35
C GLN A 40 2.35 11.58 11.40
N GLY A 41 2.01 11.65 10.11
CA GLY A 41 2.90 12.21 9.10
C GLY A 41 3.02 13.74 9.17
N ASN A 42 4.20 14.26 8.82
CA ASN A 42 4.52 15.69 8.80
C ASN A 42 4.95 16.21 7.41
N VAL A 43 4.87 15.36 6.38
CA VAL A 43 5.13 15.71 4.97
C VAL A 43 3.95 15.28 4.10
N ASN A 44 3.74 15.94 2.97
CA ASN A 44 2.67 15.67 2.02
C ASN A 44 2.94 14.42 1.14
N LEU A 45 3.40 13.33 1.76
CA LEU A 45 3.72 12.07 1.11
C LEU A 45 3.00 10.91 1.80
N ILE A 46 2.35 10.07 1.01
CA ILE A 46 1.78 8.78 1.39
C ILE A 46 2.59 7.69 0.69
N ILE A 47 3.00 6.68 1.44
CA ILE A 47 3.61 5.46 0.90
C ILE A 47 2.63 4.30 1.13
N SER A 48 2.30 3.56 0.09
CA SER A 48 1.57 2.29 0.20
C SER A 48 2.41 1.13 -0.30
N ALA A 49 2.30 -0.03 0.33
CA ALA A 49 2.89 -1.27 -0.16
C ALA A 49 1.91 -2.43 0.10
N PRO A 50 1.08 -2.80 -0.89
CA PRO A 50 -0.03 -3.73 -0.67
C PRO A 50 0.41 -5.19 -0.63
N HIS A 51 1.54 -5.57 -1.23
CA HIS A 51 1.80 -6.97 -1.62
C HIS A 51 3.05 -7.62 -1.02
N GLY A 52 3.77 -6.98 -0.11
CA GLY A 52 4.95 -7.61 0.52
C GLY A 52 4.63 -8.65 1.60
N GLY A 53 3.44 -8.54 2.21
CA GLY A 53 3.00 -9.32 3.37
C GLY A 53 3.15 -10.84 3.24
N THR A 54 3.44 -11.47 4.39
CA THR A 54 3.68 -12.92 4.51
C THR A 54 2.65 -13.64 5.36
N LEU A 55 1.78 -12.92 6.08
CA LEU A 55 0.84 -13.53 7.02
C LEU A 55 -0.26 -14.31 6.28
N LEU A 56 -0.53 -15.51 6.77
CA LEU A 56 -1.52 -16.44 6.24
C LEU A 56 -2.51 -16.79 7.35
N PRO A 57 -3.59 -16.02 7.57
CA PRO A 57 -4.68 -16.45 8.45
C PRO A 57 -5.22 -17.83 8.00
N ASP A 58 -5.23 -18.80 8.91
CA ASP A 58 -5.62 -20.20 8.63
C ASP A 58 -7.11 -20.35 8.36
N ASP A 59 -7.92 -19.46 8.94
CA ASP A 59 -9.38 -19.42 8.83
C ASP A 59 -9.88 -18.75 7.55
N LEU A 60 -8.99 -18.15 6.75
CA LEU A 60 -9.32 -17.50 5.50
C LEU A 60 -8.87 -18.38 4.31
N PRO A 61 -9.77 -18.83 3.41
CA PRO A 61 -9.38 -19.61 2.24
C PRO A 61 -8.42 -18.83 1.33
N ASN A 62 -7.58 -19.56 0.60
CA ASN A 62 -6.74 -18.98 -0.43
C ASN A 62 -7.57 -18.60 -1.66
N ARG A 63 -7.19 -17.50 -2.32
CA ARG A 63 -7.78 -17.00 -3.56
C ARG A 63 -7.38 -17.78 -4.81
N THR A 64 -6.73 -18.93 -4.64
CA THR A 64 -6.24 -19.79 -5.74
C THR A 64 -7.35 -20.33 -6.63
N ILE A 65 -8.58 -20.41 -6.12
CA ILE A 65 -9.76 -20.83 -6.90
C ILE A 65 -10.17 -19.81 -7.97
N GLY A 66 -9.70 -18.55 -7.85
CA GLY A 66 -10.00 -17.48 -8.79
C GLY A 66 -11.48 -17.10 -8.86
N GLY A 67 -11.84 -16.43 -9.95
CA GLY A 67 -13.22 -16.05 -10.28
C GLY A 67 -13.88 -17.04 -11.23
N CYS A 68 -15.09 -16.72 -11.65
CA CYS A 68 -15.85 -17.44 -12.66
C CYS A 68 -16.33 -16.49 -13.75
N LEU A 69 -15.81 -16.67 -14.97
CA LEU A 69 -16.27 -16.03 -16.19
C LEU A 69 -17.60 -16.67 -16.60
N ARG A 70 -18.71 -15.98 -16.33
CA ARG A 70 -20.05 -16.54 -16.59
C ARG A 70 -20.29 -16.64 -18.09
N LYS A 71 -20.82 -17.78 -18.54
CA LYS A 71 -21.23 -17.97 -19.95
C LYS A 71 -22.70 -17.61 -20.20
N THR A 72 -23.51 -17.55 -19.15
CA THR A 72 -24.96 -17.30 -19.25
C THR A 72 -25.44 -16.37 -18.13
N GLY A 73 -26.71 -15.95 -18.20
CA GLY A 73 -27.33 -15.08 -17.21
C GLY A 73 -26.94 -13.60 -17.35
N THR A 74 -27.30 -12.81 -16.34
CA THR A 74 -27.10 -11.34 -16.34
C THR A 74 -25.64 -10.92 -16.27
N ASN A 75 -24.76 -11.82 -15.83
CA ASN A 75 -23.32 -11.57 -15.70
C ASN A 75 -22.50 -12.22 -16.83
N ALA A 76 -23.15 -12.67 -17.91
CA ALA A 76 -22.46 -13.31 -19.03
C ALA A 76 -21.32 -12.44 -19.58
N GLY A 77 -20.13 -13.02 -19.76
CA GLY A 77 -18.93 -12.32 -20.21
C GLY A 77 -18.16 -11.59 -19.10
N ILE A 78 -18.59 -11.69 -17.83
CA ILE A 78 -17.96 -11.04 -16.68
C ILE A 78 -17.41 -12.08 -15.70
N CYS A 79 -16.20 -11.83 -15.18
CA CYS A 79 -15.64 -12.58 -14.06
C CYS A 79 -16.34 -12.17 -12.76
N THR A 80 -17.05 -13.09 -12.14
CA THR A 80 -17.60 -12.93 -10.78
C THR A 80 -16.70 -13.63 -9.76
N TRP A 81 -16.64 -13.14 -8.52
CA TRP A 81 -15.62 -13.56 -7.55
C TRP A 81 -16.26 -13.99 -6.23
N TRP A 82 -16.31 -15.30 -5.96
CA TRP A 82 -16.88 -15.85 -4.74
C TRP A 82 -16.09 -17.06 -4.26
N PHE A 83 -15.76 -17.10 -2.96
CA PHE A 83 -14.88 -18.14 -2.40
C PHE A 83 -15.47 -19.56 -2.43
N ASN A 84 -16.79 -19.69 -2.54
CA ASN A 84 -17.49 -20.97 -2.65
C ASN A 84 -18.10 -21.22 -4.04
N ASP A 85 -17.67 -20.45 -5.04
CA ASP A 85 -18.17 -20.65 -6.40
C ASP A 85 -17.58 -21.92 -7.01
N THR A 86 -18.45 -22.85 -7.37
CA THR A 86 -18.06 -24.05 -8.12
C THR A 86 -17.79 -23.74 -9.59
N CYS A 87 -18.29 -22.61 -10.11
CA CYS A 87 -18.16 -22.17 -11.49
C CYS A 87 -18.69 -23.20 -12.50
N THR A 88 -19.86 -23.79 -12.24
CA THR A 88 -20.47 -24.81 -13.10
C THR A 88 -21.06 -24.24 -14.41
N ASP A 89 -21.31 -22.93 -14.46
CA ASP A 89 -21.91 -22.19 -15.57
C ASP A 89 -20.90 -21.27 -16.30
N GLY A 90 -19.60 -21.51 -16.12
CA GLY A 90 -18.55 -20.63 -16.60
C GLY A 90 -17.18 -21.28 -16.74
N GLU A 91 -16.17 -20.43 -16.87
CA GLU A 91 -14.75 -20.80 -16.89
C GLU A 91 -13.98 -20.04 -15.81
N ARG A 92 -12.89 -20.61 -15.28
CA ARG A 92 -12.14 -19.98 -14.20
C ARG A 92 -11.39 -18.74 -14.67
N CYS A 93 -11.53 -17.65 -13.91
CA CYS A 93 -10.70 -16.46 -14.05
C CYS A 93 -9.52 -16.55 -13.09
N ASN A 94 -8.30 -16.33 -13.59
CA ASN A 94 -7.11 -16.38 -12.75
C ASN A 94 -7.05 -15.19 -11.79
N ALA A 95 -6.78 -15.47 -10.51
CA ALA A 95 -6.38 -14.45 -9.55
C ALA A 95 -4.86 -14.43 -9.43
N THR A 96 -4.24 -13.25 -9.42
CA THR A 96 -2.83 -13.13 -9.07
C THR A 96 -2.64 -13.34 -7.57
N THR A 97 -1.82 -14.31 -7.20
CA THR A 97 -1.57 -14.71 -5.80
C THR A 97 -0.11 -14.53 -5.37
N VAL A 98 0.79 -14.27 -6.32
CA VAL A 98 2.22 -14.08 -6.04
C VAL A 98 2.44 -12.73 -5.37
N ARG A 99 3.12 -12.75 -4.23
CA ARG A 99 3.48 -11.56 -3.46
C ARG A 99 4.65 -10.81 -4.08
N ASP A 100 4.73 -9.52 -3.77
CA ASP A 100 5.79 -8.63 -4.21
C ASP A 100 6.90 -8.67 -3.15
N THR A 101 7.74 -9.69 -3.21
CA THR A 101 8.76 -9.98 -2.18
C THR A 101 9.61 -8.74 -1.87
N LEU A 102 9.74 -8.42 -0.57
CA LEU A 102 10.49 -7.27 -0.01
C LEU A 102 9.90 -5.87 -0.27
N SER A 103 8.77 -5.74 -0.99
CA SER A 103 8.14 -4.42 -1.19
C SER A 103 7.66 -3.77 0.11
N ASP A 104 7.27 -4.57 1.10
CA ASP A 104 6.89 -4.14 2.45
C ASP A 104 8.08 -3.60 3.23
N GLU A 105 9.16 -4.37 3.32
CA GLU A 105 10.41 -3.96 3.99
C GLU A 105 11.02 -2.72 3.32
N PHE A 106 11.04 -2.68 1.99
CA PHE A 106 11.54 -1.53 1.25
C PHE A 106 10.73 -0.25 1.55
N ALA A 107 9.40 -0.33 1.54
CA ALA A 107 8.54 0.81 1.84
C ALA A 107 8.74 1.34 3.27
N GLU A 108 8.88 0.43 4.24
CA GLU A 108 9.18 0.78 5.63
C GLU A 108 10.56 1.42 5.77
N ASN A 109 11.58 0.87 5.10
CA ASN A 109 12.93 1.42 5.12
C ASN A 109 12.98 2.82 4.50
N VAL A 110 12.29 3.06 3.38
CA VAL A 110 12.17 4.40 2.80
C VAL A 110 11.57 5.38 3.80
N ALA A 111 10.48 5.01 4.47
CA ALA A 111 9.82 5.87 5.44
C ALA A 111 10.69 6.15 6.68
N ASN A 112 11.41 5.13 7.16
CA ASN A 112 12.33 5.28 8.28
C ASN A 112 13.54 6.14 7.91
N GLU A 113 14.14 5.94 6.74
CA GLU A 113 15.27 6.76 6.27
C GLU A 113 14.88 8.23 6.08
N LEU A 114 13.68 8.51 5.55
CA LEU A 114 13.17 9.88 5.49
C LEU A 114 13.12 10.55 6.88
N ASN A 115 12.70 9.79 7.90
CA ASN A 115 12.64 10.30 9.27
C ASN A 115 14.04 10.47 9.87
N ILE A 116 14.93 9.48 9.70
CA ILE A 116 16.29 9.49 10.23
C ILE A 116 17.09 10.64 9.63
N GLN A 117 17.11 10.75 8.30
CA GLN A 117 17.97 11.70 7.59
C GLN A 117 17.42 13.12 7.60
N TYR A 118 16.08 13.26 7.51
CA TYR A 118 15.44 14.55 7.23
C TYR A 118 14.35 14.94 8.23
N GLN A 119 14.09 14.12 9.25
CA GLN A 119 12.94 14.28 10.16
C GLN A 119 11.59 14.37 9.43
N LEU A 120 11.52 13.80 8.22
CA LEU A 120 10.31 13.73 7.41
C LEU A 120 9.61 12.38 7.64
N LYS A 121 8.40 12.44 8.16
CA LYS A 121 7.54 11.30 8.48
C LYS A 121 6.43 11.24 7.45
N PRO A 122 6.53 10.39 6.41
CA PRO A 122 5.41 10.20 5.50
C PRO A 122 4.26 9.48 6.21
N PHE A 123 3.05 9.62 5.68
CA PHE A 123 1.99 8.67 5.98
C PHE A 123 2.33 7.35 5.29
N ILE A 124 2.10 6.22 5.95
CA ILE A 124 2.41 4.92 5.33
C ILE A 124 1.38 3.85 5.70
N VAL A 125 1.02 3.00 4.73
CA VAL A 125 0.12 1.85 4.90
C VAL A 125 0.70 0.62 4.17
N ILE A 126 1.04 -0.43 4.92
CA ILE A 126 1.67 -1.65 4.42
C ILE A 126 0.75 -2.84 4.65
N GLY A 127 0.46 -3.61 3.60
CA GLY A 127 -0.27 -4.87 3.67
C GLY A 127 0.59 -5.97 4.29
N LYS A 128 0.08 -6.65 5.32
CA LYS A 128 0.77 -7.72 6.06
C LYS A 128 0.25 -9.10 5.68
N TRP A 129 -1.02 -9.22 5.29
CA TRP A 129 -1.55 -10.47 4.76
C TRP A 129 -1.01 -10.74 3.36
N ASN A 130 -0.69 -12.00 3.09
CA ASN A 130 -0.16 -12.43 1.81
C ASN A 130 -1.19 -12.24 0.69
N ARG A 131 -0.73 -11.85 -0.51
CA ARG A 131 -1.57 -11.65 -1.69
C ARG A 131 -2.47 -12.84 -2.04
N ILE A 132 -2.04 -14.05 -1.74
CA ILE A 132 -2.83 -15.29 -1.90
C ILE A 132 -4.11 -15.29 -1.06
N LYS A 133 -4.15 -14.54 0.05
CA LYS A 133 -5.32 -14.39 0.93
C LYS A 133 -6.17 -13.19 0.52
N ILE A 134 -5.53 -12.10 0.13
CA ILE A 134 -6.17 -10.84 -0.25
C ILE A 134 -5.26 -10.01 -1.14
N ASP A 135 -5.78 -9.46 -2.24
CA ASP A 135 -5.03 -8.49 -3.06
C ASP A 135 -5.56 -7.09 -2.76
N PHE A 136 -4.83 -6.35 -1.94
CA PHE A 136 -5.23 -5.01 -1.54
C PHE A 136 -5.27 -4.02 -2.73
N ASN A 137 -4.60 -4.32 -3.85
CA ASN A 137 -4.57 -3.51 -5.07
C ASN A 137 -5.49 -4.06 -6.19
N ARG A 138 -6.66 -4.56 -5.78
CA ARG A 138 -7.77 -4.95 -6.66
C ARG A 138 -9.10 -4.38 -6.15
N GLU A 139 -10.06 -4.33 -7.08
CA GLU A 139 -11.47 -4.08 -6.78
C GLU A 139 -11.97 -5.10 -5.75
N ILE A 140 -12.84 -4.70 -4.82
CA ILE A 140 -13.08 -5.46 -3.59
C ILE A 140 -13.57 -6.89 -3.84
N ASN A 141 -14.38 -7.12 -4.88
CA ASN A 141 -14.88 -8.46 -5.18
C ASN A 141 -13.74 -9.38 -5.62
N GLU A 142 -12.91 -8.93 -6.54
CA GLU A 142 -11.71 -9.67 -6.98
C GLU A 142 -10.70 -9.83 -5.85
N ALA A 143 -10.47 -8.75 -5.10
CA ALA A 143 -9.52 -8.71 -3.99
C ALA A 143 -9.80 -9.74 -2.90
N THR A 144 -11.08 -10.03 -2.66
CA THR A 144 -11.54 -10.75 -1.46
C THR A 144 -12.28 -12.06 -1.77
N LEU A 145 -12.65 -12.29 -3.04
CA LEU A 145 -13.60 -13.34 -3.44
C LEU A 145 -14.89 -13.28 -2.59
N ASN A 146 -15.30 -12.06 -2.24
CA ASN A 146 -16.44 -11.77 -1.37
C ASN A 146 -16.41 -12.49 0.00
N HIS A 147 -15.23 -12.87 0.50
CA HIS A 147 -15.11 -13.44 1.83
C HIS A 147 -15.19 -12.33 2.91
N PRO A 148 -16.07 -12.43 3.94
CA PRO A 148 -16.28 -11.35 4.91
C PRO A 148 -15.01 -10.85 5.61
N GLU A 149 -14.15 -11.76 6.07
CA GLU A 149 -12.88 -11.39 6.74
C GLU A 149 -11.91 -10.67 5.80
N ALA A 150 -11.88 -11.05 4.51
CA ALA A 150 -11.05 -10.38 3.52
C ALA A 150 -11.64 -9.01 3.14
N ILE A 151 -12.96 -8.86 3.09
CA ILE A 151 -13.63 -7.55 2.92
C ILE A 151 -13.25 -6.62 4.07
N ALA A 152 -13.30 -7.09 5.32
CA ALA A 152 -12.92 -6.29 6.48
C ALA A 152 -11.43 -5.89 6.45
N ALA A 153 -10.54 -6.79 6.04
CA ALA A 153 -9.13 -6.48 5.83
C ALA A 153 -8.92 -5.44 4.71
N HIS A 154 -9.59 -5.62 3.56
CA HIS A 154 -9.54 -4.67 2.43
C HIS A 154 -9.97 -3.27 2.85
N HIS A 155 -11.13 -3.17 3.50
CA HIS A 155 -11.64 -1.92 4.04
C HIS A 155 -10.67 -1.29 5.05
N SER A 156 -10.07 -2.07 5.94
CA SER A 156 -9.09 -1.57 6.91
C SER A 156 -7.89 -0.93 6.22
N TYR A 157 -7.35 -1.58 5.17
CA TYR A 157 -6.24 -1.05 4.39
C TYR A 157 -6.62 0.27 3.70
N HIS A 158 -7.71 0.27 2.93
CA HIS A 158 -8.15 1.43 2.16
C HIS A 158 -8.64 2.59 3.02
N THR A 159 -9.27 2.31 4.17
CA THR A 159 -9.67 3.36 5.14
C THR A 159 -8.46 4.09 5.67
N ASN A 160 -7.35 3.39 5.94
CA ASN A 160 -6.12 4.03 6.42
C ASN A 160 -5.46 4.90 5.33
N ILE A 161 -5.51 4.48 4.06
CA ILE A 161 -5.08 5.34 2.95
C ILE A 161 -5.97 6.59 2.86
N GLN A 162 -7.29 6.42 2.93
CA GLN A 162 -8.22 7.55 2.87
C GLN A 162 -8.03 8.53 4.03
N GLN A 163 -7.73 8.03 5.24
CA GLN A 163 -7.40 8.89 6.38
C GLN A 163 -6.12 9.70 6.14
N ALA A 164 -5.09 9.10 5.54
CA ALA A 164 -3.87 9.80 5.16
C ALA A 164 -4.13 10.88 4.10
N ILE A 165 -4.92 10.57 3.07
CA ILE A 165 -5.35 11.53 2.04
C ILE A 165 -6.08 12.71 2.67
N ASN A 166 -7.03 12.43 3.56
CA ASN A 166 -7.80 13.47 4.23
C ASN A 166 -6.90 14.40 5.06
N LYS A 167 -5.92 13.85 5.79
CA LYS A 167 -4.94 14.64 6.55
C LYS A 167 -4.03 15.45 5.65
N ILE A 168 -3.62 14.90 4.50
CA ILE A 168 -2.82 15.63 3.53
C ILE A 168 -3.60 16.83 2.99
N ASN A 169 -4.85 16.62 2.58
CA ASN A 169 -5.69 17.69 2.06
C ASN A 169 -5.93 18.78 3.11
N GLN A 170 -6.13 18.40 4.38
CA GLN A 170 -6.33 19.34 5.48
C GLN A 170 -5.06 20.16 5.81
N ASN A 171 -3.88 19.53 5.82
CA ASN A 171 -2.65 20.16 6.32
C ASN A 171 -1.78 20.77 5.22
N PHE A 172 -1.86 20.26 3.99
CA PHE A 172 -0.97 20.64 2.88
C PHE A 172 -1.72 21.03 1.60
N GLY A 173 -3.04 20.80 1.53
CA GLY A 173 -3.88 21.06 0.35
C GLY A 173 -3.70 20.05 -0.79
N LYS A 174 -2.48 19.58 -1.04
CA LYS A 174 -2.16 18.52 -2.01
C LYS A 174 -0.98 17.67 -1.53
N GLY A 175 -0.87 16.45 -2.05
CA GLY A 175 0.26 15.57 -1.77
C GLY A 175 0.43 14.47 -2.81
N LEU A 176 1.44 13.64 -2.57
CA LEU A 176 1.86 12.54 -3.43
C LEU A 176 1.56 11.20 -2.74
N LEU A 177 0.94 10.26 -3.46
CA LEU A 177 0.83 8.86 -3.04
C LEU A 177 1.72 8.00 -3.92
N LEU A 178 2.64 7.26 -3.31
CA LEU A 178 3.52 6.30 -3.96
C LEU A 178 3.08 4.87 -3.60
N ASP A 179 2.62 4.13 -4.60
CA ASP A 179 2.23 2.72 -4.44
C ASP A 179 3.38 1.80 -4.86
N ILE A 180 4.08 1.26 -3.87
CA ILE A 180 5.32 0.51 -4.02
C ILE A 180 5.00 -0.96 -4.30
N HIS A 181 5.53 -1.43 -5.43
CA HIS A 181 5.41 -2.79 -5.91
C HIS A 181 6.78 -3.38 -6.27
N GLY A 182 6.87 -4.70 -6.21
CA GLY A 182 7.99 -5.47 -6.74
C GLY A 182 7.64 -6.07 -8.10
N HIS A 183 8.60 -6.15 -9.02
CA HIS A 183 8.42 -6.84 -10.30
C HIS A 183 9.62 -7.74 -10.64
N SER A 184 9.37 -8.74 -11.48
CA SER A 184 10.41 -9.62 -12.03
C SER A 184 10.95 -9.15 -13.39
N ALA A 185 10.42 -8.05 -13.93
CA ALA A 185 10.78 -7.52 -15.24
C ALA A 185 12.11 -6.74 -15.21
N GLY A 186 13.25 -7.43 -15.11
CA GLY A 186 14.59 -6.81 -15.23
C GLY A 186 14.99 -5.88 -14.07
N ASN A 187 16.12 -5.19 -14.25
CA ASN A 187 16.76 -4.34 -13.24
C ASN A 187 16.54 -2.84 -13.53
N TYR A 188 15.30 -2.39 -13.58
CA TYR A 188 14.94 -0.99 -13.77
C TYR A 188 13.75 -0.63 -12.89
N THR A 189 13.58 0.66 -12.59
CA THR A 189 12.38 1.14 -11.88
C THR A 189 11.29 1.44 -12.90
N MET A 190 10.07 0.99 -12.63
CA MET A 190 8.89 1.36 -13.41
C MET A 190 8.06 2.38 -12.65
N VAL A 191 7.63 3.43 -13.35
CA VAL A 191 6.69 4.42 -12.82
C VAL A 191 5.38 4.30 -13.58
N GLY A 192 4.29 4.06 -12.85
CA GLY A 192 2.94 3.95 -13.42
C GLY A 192 2.16 5.24 -13.21
N TYR A 193 1.62 5.80 -14.29
CA TYR A 193 0.80 7.03 -14.26
C TYR A 193 -0.71 6.76 -14.25
N LEU A 194 -1.12 5.54 -13.89
CA LEU A 194 -2.52 5.08 -14.00
C LEU A 194 -3.08 5.13 -15.44
N LEU A 195 -2.20 4.99 -16.43
CA LEU A 195 -2.53 4.90 -17.84
C LEU A 195 -2.16 3.52 -18.38
N THR A 196 -3.03 2.94 -19.21
CA THR A 196 -2.73 1.72 -19.95
C THR A 196 -1.64 1.98 -21.00
N SER A 197 -0.94 0.94 -21.45
CA SER A 197 0.06 1.08 -22.52
C SER A 197 -0.52 1.70 -23.79
N ASN A 198 -1.75 1.36 -24.16
CA ASN A 198 -2.41 1.95 -25.33
C ASN A 198 -2.68 3.44 -25.14
N GLN A 199 -3.06 3.85 -23.93
CA GLN A 199 -3.24 5.26 -23.59
C GLN A 199 -1.92 6.02 -23.57
N LEU A 200 -0.85 5.44 -23.02
CA LEU A 200 0.48 6.06 -23.01
C LEU A 200 1.05 6.28 -24.42
N ASN A 201 0.68 5.41 -25.36
CA ASN A 201 1.21 5.42 -26.73
C ASN A 201 0.36 6.23 -27.72
N VAL A 202 -0.65 6.99 -27.27
CA VAL A 202 -1.36 7.90 -28.17
C VAL A 202 -0.49 9.07 -28.60
N ASN A 203 -0.84 9.70 -29.72
CA ASN A 203 -0.08 10.83 -30.27
C ASN A 203 -0.10 12.08 -29.39
N ASN A 204 -1.16 12.29 -28.61
CA ASN A 204 -1.29 13.44 -27.71
C ASN A 204 -2.06 13.04 -26.46
N LEU A 205 -1.37 12.96 -25.32
CA LEU A 205 -1.94 12.54 -24.04
C LEU A 205 -3.04 13.48 -23.56
N ASN A 206 -3.02 14.76 -23.93
CA ASN A 206 -4.04 15.75 -23.57
C ASN A 206 -5.42 15.45 -24.16
N THR A 207 -5.51 14.53 -25.13
CA THR A 207 -6.79 14.14 -25.75
C THR A 207 -7.55 13.07 -24.97
N LEU A 208 -6.91 12.39 -24.02
CA LEU A 208 -7.57 11.30 -23.29
C LEU A 208 -8.56 11.87 -22.25
N SER A 209 -9.78 11.34 -22.20
CA SER A 209 -10.75 11.66 -21.16
C SER A 209 -10.58 10.80 -19.90
N VAL A 210 -9.34 10.49 -19.53
CA VAL A 210 -9.00 9.75 -18.30
C VAL A 210 -8.19 10.63 -17.36
N THR A 211 -8.33 10.40 -16.06
CA THR A 211 -7.53 11.05 -15.03
C THR A 211 -6.27 10.24 -14.78
N THR A 212 -5.11 10.89 -14.76
CA THR A 212 -3.83 10.26 -14.43
C THR A 212 -3.39 10.66 -13.02
N SER A 213 -2.57 9.83 -12.38
CA SER A 213 -2.05 10.13 -11.04
C SER A 213 -1.10 11.34 -11.00
N ILE A 214 -0.58 11.82 -12.14
CA ILE A 214 0.38 12.92 -12.20
C ILE A 214 -0.27 14.30 -12.36
N GLU A 215 -1.55 14.37 -12.74
CA GLU A 215 -2.21 15.64 -13.05
C GLU A 215 -2.28 16.57 -11.82
N SER A 216 -2.28 16.02 -10.62
CA SER A 216 -2.25 16.79 -9.37
C SER A 216 -0.87 17.39 -9.05
N LEU A 217 0.19 16.92 -9.71
CA LEU A 217 1.57 17.34 -9.46
C LEU A 217 2.08 18.34 -10.49
N CYS A 218 1.35 18.53 -11.57
CA CYS A 218 1.84 19.26 -12.72
C CYS A 218 1.06 20.55 -12.94
N ASP A 219 1.79 21.66 -13.08
CA ASP A 219 1.22 22.96 -13.44
C ASP A 219 1.14 23.14 -14.98
N SER A 220 1.74 22.23 -15.75
CA SER A 220 1.69 22.16 -17.22
C SER A 220 0.73 21.07 -17.72
N ASP A 221 0.58 20.96 -19.04
CA ASP A 221 -0.31 19.97 -19.64
C ASP A 221 0.23 18.53 -19.53
N ARG A 222 -0.66 17.54 -19.59
CA ARG A 222 -0.39 16.12 -19.31
C ARG A 222 0.74 15.55 -20.15
N GLU A 223 0.89 16.02 -21.38
CA GLU A 223 1.96 15.58 -22.29
C GLU A 223 3.33 15.92 -21.70
N GLU A 224 3.50 17.17 -21.25
CA GLU A 224 4.75 17.66 -20.69
C GLU A 224 5.11 16.95 -19.38
N CYS A 225 4.11 16.67 -18.54
CA CYS A 225 4.31 16.03 -17.23
C CYS A 225 4.76 14.57 -17.32
N ILE A 226 4.31 13.86 -18.36
CA ILE A 226 4.52 12.41 -18.49
C ILE A 226 5.71 12.10 -19.40
N ARG A 227 5.88 12.80 -20.52
CA ARG A 227 6.93 12.50 -21.50
C ARG A 227 7.60 13.73 -22.11
N GLY A 228 7.38 14.90 -21.53
CA GLY A 228 8.02 16.14 -21.92
C GLY A 228 9.38 16.36 -21.28
N HIS A 229 9.90 17.58 -21.42
CA HIS A 229 11.22 17.94 -20.90
C HIS A 229 11.26 18.01 -19.37
N SER A 230 10.13 18.32 -18.75
CA SER A 230 9.94 18.45 -17.30
C SER A 230 9.26 17.21 -16.69
N SER A 231 9.32 16.08 -17.39
CA SER A 231 8.62 14.86 -17.00
C SER A 231 9.09 14.29 -15.67
N PHE A 232 8.19 13.58 -14.98
CA PHE A 232 8.45 12.91 -13.71
C PHE A 232 9.13 11.54 -13.88
N GLY A 233 9.74 11.28 -15.05
CA GLY A 233 10.37 10.02 -15.45
C GLY A 233 10.90 10.04 -16.87
#